data_AF-A0A961L588-F1
#
_entry.id   AF-A0A961L588-F1
#
_cell.length_a   1.000
_cell.length_b   1.000
_cell.length_c   1.000
_cell.angle_alpha   90.00
_cell.angle_beta   90.00
_cell.angle_gamma   90.00
#
_symmetry.space_group_name_H-M   'P 1'
#
loop_
_entity.id
_entity.type
_entity.pdbx_description
1 polymer ?
#
loop_
_entity_poly.entity_id
_entity_poly.type
_entity_poly.pdbx_seq_one_letter_code
_entity_poly.pdbx_strand_id
1 'polypeptide(L)'
;MSIETVHVPLGSRAYDIRIGAGLLSRAGAEIAPLRRRPRIAIVTERNVAARHLGALEAALRTEGIAPAVLTLDPGEGSKSWAALQQTVEWLISER
;
A
#
# COMPACT_ATOMS: atom_id res chain seq x y z
N MET A 1 22.03 5.30 -5.11
CA MET A 1 22.03 3.99 -4.44
C MET A 1 21.35 2.99 -5.36
N SER A 2 21.87 1.76 -5.46
CA SER A 2 21.24 0.68 -6.24
C SER A 2 19.98 0.17 -5.55
N ILE A 3 19.02 -0.32 -6.34
CA ILE A 3 17.86 -1.06 -5.86
C ILE A 3 18.15 -2.54 -6.10
N GLU A 4 18.13 -3.34 -5.05
CA GLU A 4 18.21 -4.80 -5.14
C GLU A 4 16.83 -5.37 -5.44
N THR A 5 16.78 -6.41 -6.26
CA THR A 5 15.54 -7.12 -6.60
C THR A 5 15.67 -8.58 -6.22
N VAL A 6 14.77 -9.06 -5.36
CA VAL A 6 14.66 -10.47 -4.97
C VAL A 6 13.42 -11.06 -5.62
N HIS A 7 13.61 -12.00 -6.54
CA HIS A 7 12.51 -12.71 -7.19
C HIS A 7 11.98 -13.85 -6.31
N VAL A 8 10.67 -13.91 -6.09
CA VAL A 8 10.01 -14.96 -5.30
C VAL A 8 9.20 -15.89 -6.22
N PRO A 9 9.68 -17.13 -6.48
CA PRO A 9 9.09 -18.01 -7.51
C PRO A 9 7.88 -18.81 -7.00
N LEU A 10 6.73 -18.16 -6.77
CA LEU A 10 5.47 -18.80 -6.34
C LEU A 10 4.58 -19.28 -7.51
N GLY A 11 5.20 -19.76 -8.60
CA GLY A 11 4.51 -20.17 -9.82
C GLY A 11 3.77 -19.01 -10.49
N SER A 12 2.47 -19.18 -10.77
CA SER A 12 1.63 -18.12 -11.37
C SER A 12 1.45 -16.87 -10.48
N ARG A 13 1.88 -16.93 -9.22
CA ARG A 13 1.84 -15.82 -8.25
C ARG A 13 3.23 -15.26 -7.94
N ALA A 14 4.23 -15.56 -8.76
CA ALA A 14 5.57 -15.03 -8.57
C ALA A 14 5.57 -13.50 -8.55
N TYR A 15 6.43 -12.89 -7.73
CA TYR A 15 6.55 -11.45 -7.60
C TYR A 15 7.98 -11.06 -7.19
N ASP A 16 8.32 -9.79 -7.43
CA ASP A 16 9.61 -9.22 -7.09
C ASP A 16 9.51 -8.36 -5.84
N ILE A 17 10.46 -8.52 -4.92
CA ILE A 17 10.69 -7.63 -3.78
C ILE A 17 11.78 -6.64 -4.17
N ARG A 18 11.49 -5.35 -4.10
CA ARG A 18 12.45 -4.28 -4.37
C ARG A 18 12.95 -3.67 -3.06
N ILE A 19 14.26 -3.68 -2.85
CA ILE A 19 14.90 -3.26 -1.60
C ILE A 19 15.88 -2.13 -1.91
N GLY A 20 15.71 -0.99 -1.24
CA GLY A 20 16.57 0.17 -1.43
C GLY A 20 16.06 1.40 -0.70
N ALA A 21 16.97 2.34 -0.42
CA ALA A 21 16.62 3.61 0.18
C ALA A 21 15.83 4.50 -0.81
N GLY A 22 14.84 5.24 -0.30
CA GLY A 22 14.05 6.18 -1.09
C GLY A 22 13.01 5.55 -2.01
N LEU A 23 12.71 4.25 -1.90
CA LEU A 23 11.68 3.61 -2.73
C LEU A 23 10.28 4.21 -2.52
N LEU A 24 9.97 4.68 -1.31
CA LEU A 24 8.64 5.23 -1.01
C LEU A 24 8.31 6.47 -1.85
N SER A 25 9.28 7.35 -2.12
CA SER A 25 9.05 8.53 -2.97
C SER A 25 8.88 8.18 -4.45
N ARG A 26 9.23 6.96 -4.85
CA ARG A 26 9.03 6.41 -6.19
C ARG A 26 7.80 5.50 -6.27
N ALA A 27 7.10 5.26 -5.16
CA ALA A 27 6.06 4.24 -5.07
C ALA A 27 4.97 4.37 -6.15
N GLY A 28 4.62 5.61 -6.56
CA GLY A 28 3.74 5.85 -7.70
C GLY A 28 4.17 5.10 -8.96
N ALA A 29 5.37 5.41 -9.47
CA ALA A 29 5.92 4.80 -10.67
C ALA A 29 6.10 3.27 -10.55
N GLU A 30 6.36 2.77 -9.34
CA GLU A 30 6.51 1.33 -9.11
C GLU A 30 5.16 0.59 -9.05
N ILE A 31 4.10 1.24 -8.57
CA ILE A 31 2.77 0.65 -8.39
C ILE A 31 1.89 0.83 -9.64
N ALA A 32 2.03 1.94 -10.37
CA ALA A 32 1.19 2.26 -11.53
C ALA A 32 1.13 1.13 -12.58
N PRO A 33 2.23 0.44 -12.95
CA PRO A 33 2.19 -0.67 -13.91
C PRO A 33 1.47 -1.92 -13.40
N LEU A 34 1.34 -2.10 -12.09
CA LEU A 34 0.71 -3.27 -11.47
C LEU A 34 -0.83 -3.16 -11.45
N ARG A 35 -1.35 -1.97 -11.78
CA ARG A 35 -2.72 -1.60 -11.53
C ARG A 35 -3.66 -2.04 -12.67
N ARG A 36 -4.66 -2.87 -12.35
CA ARG A 36 -5.71 -3.28 -13.29
C ARG A 36 -6.90 -2.33 -13.39
N ARG A 37 -7.09 -1.46 -12.39
CA ARG A 37 -8.25 -0.53 -12.27
C ARG A 37 -7.80 0.79 -11.66
N PRO A 38 -8.45 1.93 -11.93
CA PRO A 38 -7.94 3.25 -11.53
C PRO A 38 -7.95 3.56 -10.02
N ARG A 39 -8.17 2.57 -9.15
CA ARG A 39 -8.36 2.77 -7.70
C ARG A 39 -7.29 2.05 -6.89
N ILE A 40 -6.81 2.73 -5.87
CA ILE A 40 -5.90 2.18 -4.86
C ILE A 40 -6.49 2.47 -3.48
N ALA A 41 -6.56 1.44 -2.65
CA ALA A 41 -6.90 1.56 -1.25
C ALA A 41 -5.63 1.32 -0.41
N ILE A 42 -5.38 2.20 0.56
CA ILE A 42 -4.30 2.07 1.53
C ILE A 42 -4.94 1.69 2.86
N VAL A 43 -4.50 0.57 3.44
CA VAL A 43 -4.87 0.16 4.80
C VAL A 43 -3.60 0.18 5.64
N THR A 44 -3.60 0.94 6.73
CA THR A 44 -2.43 1.08 7.60
C THR A 44 -2.88 1.34 9.05
N GLU A 45 -1.95 1.48 9.99
CA GLU A 45 -2.23 1.88 11.37
C GLU A 45 -1.65 3.26 11.69
N ARG A 46 -2.10 3.87 12.79
CA ARG A 46 -1.82 5.27 13.12
C ARG A 46 -0.33 5.65 13.17
N ASN A 47 0.55 4.78 13.66
CA ASN A 47 1.98 5.08 13.81
C ASN A 47 2.73 5.10 12.46
N VAL A 48 2.44 4.14 11.58
CA VAL A 48 2.96 4.07 10.21
C VAL A 48 2.36 5.19 9.38
N ALA A 49 1.06 5.47 9.52
CA ALA A 49 0.41 6.57 8.82
C ALA A 49 1.11 7.90 9.11
N ALA A 50 1.35 8.21 10.38
CA ALA A 50 2.00 9.45 10.81
C ALA A 50 3.41 9.63 10.22
N ARG A 51 4.10 8.55 9.84
CA ARG A 51 5.49 8.59 9.34
C ARG A 51 5.59 8.48 7.82
N HIS A 52 4.69 7.75 7.18
CA HIS A 52 4.88 7.28 5.81
C HIS A 52 3.73 7.62 4.86
N LEU A 53 2.52 7.84 5.37
CA LEU A 53 1.33 8.02 4.52
C LEU A 53 1.49 9.23 3.60
N GLY A 54 1.88 10.39 4.13
CA GLY A 54 2.00 11.60 3.33
C GLY A 54 3.00 11.48 2.17
N ALA A 55 4.11 10.75 2.39
CA ALA A 55 5.09 10.48 1.34
C ALA A 55 4.55 9.52 0.27
N LEU A 56 3.83 8.46 0.68
CA LEU A 56 3.20 7.52 -0.24
C LEU A 56 2.10 8.20 -1.08
N GLU A 57 1.22 8.98 -0.45
CA GLU A 57 0.17 9.72 -1.15
C GLU A 57 0.76 10.75 -2.13
N ALA A 58 1.84 11.43 -1.75
CA ALA A 58 2.54 12.34 -2.65
C ALA A 58 3.08 11.62 -3.88
N ALA A 59 3.75 10.48 -3.69
CA ALA A 59 4.28 9.68 -4.79
C ALA A 59 3.16 9.09 -5.68
N LEU A 60 2.03 8.68 -5.12
CA LEU A 60 0.89 8.20 -5.90
C LEU A 60 0.23 9.33 -6.71
N ARG A 61 0.12 10.52 -6.14
CA ARG A 61 -0.48 11.69 -6.81
C ARG A 61 0.33 12.15 -8.03
N THR A 62 1.66 11.95 -8.07
CA THR A 62 2.45 12.28 -9.28
C THR A 62 2.07 11.41 -10.48
N GLU A 63 1.53 10.22 -10.24
CA GLU A 63 0.99 9.32 -11.27
C GLU A 63 -0.51 9.52 -11.50
N GLY A 64 -1.09 10.61 -10.99
CA GLY A 64 -2.52 10.88 -11.09
C GLY A 64 -3.39 9.91 -10.27
N ILE A 65 -2.82 9.27 -9.24
CA ILE A 65 -3.54 8.33 -8.38
C ILE A 65 -3.92 9.02 -7.07
N ALA A 66 -5.22 9.12 -6.81
CA ALA A 66 -5.77 9.53 -5.53
C ALA A 66 -6.20 8.28 -4.74
N PRO A 67 -5.44 7.83 -3.73
CA PRO A 67 -5.81 6.65 -2.96
C PRO A 67 -6.90 6.96 -1.92
N ALA A 68 -7.75 5.98 -1.64
CA ALA A 68 -8.57 5.97 -0.43
C ALA A 68 -7.75 5.41 0.73
N VAL A 69 -7.94 5.92 1.95
CA VAL A 69 -7.12 5.53 3.12
C VAL A 69 -7.98 5.12 4.30
N LEU A 70 -7.74 3.91 4.82
CA LEU A 70 -8.22 3.44 6.10
C LEU A 70 -7.07 3.37 7.10
N THR A 71 -7.22 4.05 8.23
CA THR A 71 -6.28 3.97 9.35
C THR A 71 -6.90 3.20 10.50
N LEU A 72 -6.28 2.09 10.88
CA LEU A 72 -6.68 1.23 11.99
C LEU A 72 -5.91 1.57 13.28
N ASP A 73 -6.37 1.00 14.39
CA ASP A 73 -5.64 1.07 15.65
C ASP A 73 -4.35 0.24 15.63
N PRO A 74 -3.27 0.74 16.29
CA PRO A 74 -2.00 0.04 16.37
C PRO A 74 -2.06 -1.22 17.24
N GLY A 75 -1.18 -2.18 16.94
CA GLY A 75 -0.92 -3.34 17.77
C GLY A 75 -1.60 -4.62 17.28
N GLU A 76 -1.16 -5.77 17.82
CA GLU A 76 -1.59 -7.10 17.34
C GLU A 76 -3.09 -7.36 17.51
N GLY A 77 -3.76 -6.67 18.45
CA GLY A 77 -5.20 -6.79 18.66
C GLY A 77 -6.05 -6.39 17.44
N SER A 78 -5.51 -5.57 16.54
CA SER A 78 -6.19 -5.25 15.27
C SER A 78 -6.12 -6.38 14.24
N LYS A 79 -5.34 -7.44 14.47
CA LYS A 79 -5.41 -8.68 13.66
C LYS A 79 -6.56 -9.56 14.13
N SER A 80 -7.76 -9.03 14.00
CA SER A 80 -9.00 -9.64 14.48
C SER A 80 -10.10 -9.59 13.41
N TRP A 81 -11.11 -10.43 13.58
CA TRP A 81 -12.29 -10.44 12.72
C TRP A 81 -13.01 -9.09 12.68
N ALA A 82 -13.07 -8.38 13.82
CA ALA A 82 -13.71 -7.08 13.90
C ALA A 82 -13.01 -6.05 12.98
N ALA A 83 -11.67 -5.97 13.03
CA ALA A 83 -10.92 -5.05 12.19
C ALA A 83 -10.93 -5.46 10.70
N LEU A 84 -10.93 -6.77 10.42
CA LEU A 84 -11.12 -7.26 9.05
C LEU A 84 -12.51 -6.86 8.51
N GLN A 85 -13.57 -7.05 9.30
CA GLN A 85 -14.92 -6.63 8.93
C GLN A 85 -14.98 -5.13 8.66
N GLN A 86 -14.45 -4.30 9.56
CA GLN A 86 -14.34 -2.86 9.36
C GLN A 86 -13.64 -2.52 8.04
N THR A 87 -12.53 -3.21 7.73
CA THR A 87 -11.77 -2.99 6.49
C THR A 87 -12.57 -3.34 5.25
N VAL A 88 -13.30 -4.46 5.28
CA VAL A 88 -14.14 -4.91 4.16
C VAL A 88 -15.34 -3.98 3.97
N GLU A 89 -16.04 -3.61 5.04
CA GLU A 89 -17.16 -2.66 4.99
C GLU A 89 -16.72 -1.31 4.44
N TRP A 90 -15.56 -0.83 4.88
CA TRP A 90 -14.95 0.38 4.34
C TRP A 90 -14.67 0.25 2.84
N LEU A 91 -14.02 -0.84 2.39
CA LEU A 91 -13.74 -1.06 0.96
C LEU A 91 -15.01 -1.09 0.10
N ILE A 92 -16.13 -1.60 0.62
CA ILE A 92 -17.42 -1.60 -0.06
C ILE A 92 -18.01 -0.18 -0.15
N SER A 93 -17.75 0.66 0.86
CA SER A 93 -18.20 2.06 0.88
C SER A 93 -17.42 2.96 -0.09
N GLU A 94 -16.17 2.61 -0.41
CA GLU A 94 -15.33 3.28 -1.41
C GLU A 94 -15.82 2.94 -2.84
N ARG A 95 -16.74 3.77 -3.36
CA ARG A 95 -17.40 3.55 -4.66
C ARG A 95 -16.51 3.78 -5.89
#